data_AF-A0AAW2YIS1-F1
#
_entry.id   AF-A0AAW2YIS1-F1
#
_cell.length_a   1.000
_cell.length_b   1.000
_cell.length_c   1.000
_cell.angle_alpha   90.00
_cell.angle_beta   90.00
_cell.angle_gamma   90.00
#
_symmetry.space_group_name_H-M   'P 1'
#
loop_
_entity.id
_entity.type
_entity.pdbx_description
1 polymer ?
#
loop_
_entity_poly.entity_id
_entity_poly.type
_entity_poly.pdbx_seq_one_letter_code
_entity_poly.pdbx_strand_id
1 'polypeptide(L)'
;MELLNFMYSGTLNASTAPALLDVLMAADKFEVASCMRHCSRLLRNLAMTPESALLYLDLPSSVLMADAVQPLTDAAKQFLAARYKDISKYQDEVMNLPLAGIEAILSSDDLQVASEDAVYDFVLKWTRTHYQKLEERRDILSSRLGRYIRFPYMTCRKLRKVLTCSDFDHDFATKSVLDALFFKAEAPHRQRTHAIEEST
;
A
#
# COMPACT_ATOMS: atom_id res chain seq x y z
N MET A 1 2.18 -32.82 -0.69
CA MET A 1 2.76 -33.81 -1.62
C MET A 1 3.32 -33.16 -2.90
N GLU A 2 2.82 -32.01 -3.33
CA GLU A 2 3.29 -31.25 -4.52
C GLU A 2 4.80 -30.92 -4.52
N LEU A 3 5.35 -30.45 -3.39
CA LEU A 3 6.78 -30.10 -3.31
C LEU A 3 7.70 -31.30 -3.57
N LEU A 4 7.38 -32.45 -2.96
CA LEU A 4 8.11 -33.70 -3.21
C LEU A 4 7.98 -34.11 -4.67
N ASN A 5 6.78 -34.01 -5.26
CA ASN A 5 6.61 -34.30 -6.68
C ASN A 5 7.49 -33.40 -7.55
N PHE A 6 7.57 -32.10 -7.24
CA PHE A 6 8.45 -31.18 -7.96
C PHE A 6 9.93 -31.54 -7.81
N MET A 7 10.39 -31.98 -6.63
CA MET A 7 11.78 -32.39 -6.43
C MET A 7 12.16 -33.63 -7.26
N TYR A 8 11.23 -34.57 -7.47
CA TYR A 8 11.49 -35.79 -8.23
C TYR A 8 11.19 -35.67 -9.73
N SER A 9 10.19 -34.89 -10.13
CA SER A 9 9.70 -34.80 -11.53
C SER A 9 9.90 -33.45 -12.19
N GLY A 10 10.19 -32.39 -11.41
CA GLY A 10 10.25 -31.01 -11.90
C GLY A 10 8.89 -30.40 -12.25
N THR A 11 7.76 -31.06 -11.92
CA THR A 11 6.41 -30.61 -12.28
C THR A 11 5.52 -30.35 -11.06
N LEU A 12 4.61 -29.37 -11.19
CA LEU A 12 3.55 -29.05 -10.22
C LEU A 12 2.19 -29.28 -10.88
N ASN A 13 1.25 -29.85 -10.12
CA ASN A 13 -0.12 -30.08 -10.59
C ASN A 13 -1.09 -29.05 -9.99
N ALA A 14 -0.67 -28.30 -8.97
CA ALA A 14 -1.44 -27.20 -8.39
C ALA A 14 -1.69 -26.10 -9.43
N SER A 15 -2.96 -25.79 -9.66
CA SER A 15 -3.41 -24.77 -10.61
C SER A 15 -4.15 -23.61 -9.95
N THR A 16 -4.43 -23.69 -8.66
CA THR A 16 -5.15 -22.65 -7.91
C THR A 16 -4.18 -21.77 -7.13
N ALA A 17 -4.50 -20.48 -7.01
CA ALA A 17 -3.71 -19.51 -6.25
C ALA A 17 -3.37 -19.95 -4.80
N PRO A 18 -4.33 -20.42 -3.97
CA PRO A 18 -4.01 -20.86 -2.60
C PRO A 18 -3.13 -22.11 -2.57
N ALA A 19 -3.37 -23.09 -3.43
CA ALA A 19 -2.54 -24.30 -3.46
C ALA A 19 -1.10 -24.00 -3.91
N LEU A 20 -0.92 -23.12 -4.90
CA LEU A 20 0.39 -22.67 -5.33
C LEU A 20 1.11 -21.85 -4.24
N LEU A 21 0.36 -21.10 -3.44
CA LEU A 21 0.90 -20.35 -2.30
C LEU A 21 1.37 -21.29 -1.18
N ASP A 22 0.60 -22.33 -0.85
CA ASP A 22 1.02 -23.35 0.12
C ASP A 22 2.30 -24.06 -0.32
N VAL A 23 2.43 -24.36 -1.62
CA VAL A 23 3.65 -24.93 -2.20
C VAL A 23 4.80 -23.93 -2.17
N LEU A 24 4.55 -22.66 -2.43
CA LEU A 24 5.55 -21.60 -2.33
C LEU A 24 6.07 -21.46 -0.89
N MET A 25 5.19 -21.48 0.11
CA MET A 25 5.54 -21.44 1.53
C MET A 25 6.34 -22.67 1.96
N ALA A 26 5.97 -23.85 1.48
CA ALA A 26 6.75 -25.07 1.72
C ALA A 26 8.12 -24.98 1.03
N ALA A 27 8.17 -24.52 -0.22
CA ALA A 27 9.41 -24.36 -0.98
C ALA A 27 10.36 -23.35 -0.33
N ASP A 28 9.85 -22.27 0.27
CA ASP A 28 10.63 -21.32 1.07
C ASP A 28 11.20 -21.98 2.32
N LYS A 29 10.37 -22.70 3.09
CA LYS A 29 10.79 -23.43 4.28
C LYS A 29 11.89 -24.47 4.02
N PHE A 30 11.88 -25.09 2.84
CA PHE A 30 12.87 -26.09 2.42
C PHE A 30 13.93 -25.53 1.46
N GLU A 31 13.97 -24.21 1.25
CA GLU A 31 14.94 -23.47 0.42
C GLU A 31 15.05 -23.97 -1.04
N VAL A 32 13.94 -24.45 -1.62
CA VAL A 32 13.89 -24.96 -3.00
C VAL A 32 13.65 -23.81 -3.99
N ALA A 33 14.71 -23.06 -4.30
CA ALA A 33 14.63 -21.85 -5.14
C ALA A 33 14.04 -22.05 -6.55
N SER A 34 14.25 -23.23 -7.15
CA SER A 34 13.65 -23.57 -8.45
C SER A 34 12.13 -23.68 -8.39
N CYS A 35 11.59 -24.28 -7.33
CA CYS A 35 10.16 -24.41 -7.08
C CYS A 35 9.54 -23.03 -6.82
N MET A 36 10.18 -22.22 -5.98
CA MET A 36 9.71 -20.86 -5.68
C MET A 36 9.58 -19.99 -6.94
N ARG A 37 10.61 -20.00 -7.81
CA ARG A 37 10.57 -19.28 -9.10
C ARG A 37 9.48 -19.81 -10.02
N HIS A 38 9.24 -21.12 -10.01
CA HIS A 38 8.20 -21.74 -10.83
C HIS A 38 6.79 -21.34 -10.33
N CYS A 39 6.52 -21.46 -9.03
CA CYS A 39 5.27 -21.00 -8.42
C CYS A 39 5.01 -19.52 -8.68
N SER A 40 6.00 -18.66 -8.49
CA SER A 40 5.85 -17.21 -8.71
C SER A 40 5.46 -16.87 -10.15
N ARG A 41 6.02 -17.59 -11.14
CA ARG A 41 5.64 -17.43 -12.55
C ARG A 41 4.22 -17.92 -12.83
N LEU A 42 3.83 -19.07 -12.27
CA LEU A 42 2.47 -19.61 -12.42
C LEU A 42 1.43 -18.68 -11.79
N LEU A 43 1.69 -18.19 -10.58
CA LEU A 43 0.84 -17.23 -9.88
C LEU A 43 0.66 -15.93 -10.68
N ARG A 44 1.74 -15.42 -11.30
CA ARG A 44 1.66 -14.22 -12.15
C ARG A 44 0.88 -14.43 -13.45
N ASN A 45 0.87 -15.65 -13.99
CA ASN A 45 0.13 -15.98 -15.20
C ASN A 45 -1.36 -16.29 -14.93
N LEU A 46 -1.74 -16.47 -13.67
CA LEU A 46 -3.12 -16.70 -13.28
C LEU A 46 -3.92 -15.39 -13.34
N ALA A 47 -5.24 -15.48 -13.52
CA ALA A 47 -6.11 -14.32 -13.43
C ALA A 47 -6.08 -13.75 -12.00
N MET A 48 -5.69 -12.49 -11.86
CA MET A 48 -5.64 -11.79 -10.58
C MET A 48 -7.06 -11.43 -10.13
N THR A 49 -7.47 -11.89 -8.96
CA THR A 49 -8.71 -11.49 -8.27
C THR A 49 -8.36 -10.64 -7.04
N PRO A 50 -9.30 -9.83 -6.49
CA PRO A 50 -9.02 -9.08 -5.26
C PRO A 50 -8.64 -9.99 -4.09
N GLU A 51 -9.28 -11.15 -4.00
CA GLU A 51 -8.97 -12.18 -2.99
C GLU A 51 -7.54 -12.72 -3.16
N SER A 52 -7.12 -13.05 -4.39
CA SER A 52 -5.76 -13.51 -4.65
C SER A 52 -4.73 -12.40 -4.43
N ALA A 53 -5.05 -11.15 -4.78
CA ALA A 53 -4.17 -10.01 -4.57
C ALA A 53 -3.94 -9.74 -3.07
N LEU A 54 -4.98 -9.85 -2.24
CA LEU A 54 -4.85 -9.74 -0.79
C LEU A 54 -4.00 -10.87 -0.21
N LEU A 55 -4.23 -12.11 -0.66
CA LEU A 55 -3.41 -13.26 -0.26
C LEU A 55 -1.93 -13.06 -0.65
N TYR A 56 -1.66 -12.46 -1.81
CA TYR A 56 -0.28 -12.17 -2.25
C TYR A 56 0.39 -11.07 -1.44
N LEU A 57 -0.37 -10.12 -0.90
CA LEU A 57 0.14 -9.04 -0.05
C LEU A 57 0.36 -9.47 1.41
N ASP A 58 -0.35 -10.50 1.86
CA ASP A 58 -0.22 -11.06 3.21
C ASP A 58 0.90 -12.11 3.32
N LEU A 59 1.71 -12.30 2.27
CA LEU A 59 2.86 -13.19 2.37
C LEU A 59 3.83 -12.69 3.45
N PRO A 60 4.32 -13.58 4.33
CA PRO A 60 5.28 -13.21 5.36
C PRO A 60 6.50 -12.52 4.76
N SER A 61 6.90 -11.39 5.34
CA SER A 61 8.16 -10.71 4.99
C SER A 61 9.40 -11.54 5.29
N SER A 62 9.24 -12.73 5.88
CA SER A 62 10.30 -13.71 6.18
C SER A 62 10.65 -14.61 5.00
N VAL A 63 9.97 -14.52 3.86
CA VAL A 63 10.33 -15.30 2.67
C VAL A 63 11.75 -14.93 2.24
N LEU A 64 12.65 -15.93 2.23
CA LEU A 64 14.09 -15.77 2.04
C LEU A 64 14.47 -15.20 0.68
N MET A 65 13.54 -15.20 -0.28
CA MET A 65 13.73 -14.72 -1.65
C MET A 65 12.72 -13.63 -2.03
N ALA A 66 12.84 -12.46 -1.40
CA ALA A 66 12.09 -11.26 -1.79
C ALA A 66 12.15 -11.01 -3.31
N ASP A 67 13.29 -11.24 -3.96
CA ASP A 67 13.47 -11.01 -5.41
C ASP A 67 12.55 -11.87 -6.31
N ALA A 68 12.22 -13.09 -5.89
CA ALA A 68 11.38 -13.98 -6.69
C ALA A 68 9.88 -13.61 -6.58
N VAL A 69 9.48 -13.07 -5.42
CA VAL A 69 8.09 -12.79 -5.06
C VAL A 69 7.74 -11.30 -5.21
N GLN A 70 8.72 -10.40 -5.24
CA GLN A 70 8.55 -8.97 -5.50
C GLN A 70 7.74 -8.68 -6.77
N PRO A 71 8.03 -9.30 -7.93
CA PRO A 71 7.23 -9.07 -9.12
C PRO A 71 5.76 -9.49 -8.97
N LEU A 72 5.48 -10.45 -8.09
CA LEU A 72 4.12 -10.90 -7.80
C LEU A 72 3.40 -9.90 -6.88
N THR A 73 4.07 -9.43 -5.82
CA THR A 73 3.49 -8.44 -4.90
C THR A 73 3.28 -7.11 -5.60
N ASP A 74 4.19 -6.68 -6.46
CA ASP A 74 4.05 -5.46 -7.25
C ASP A 74 2.90 -5.56 -8.25
N ALA A 75 2.74 -6.70 -8.93
CA ALA A 75 1.58 -6.94 -9.79
C ALA A 75 0.26 -6.93 -9.01
N ALA A 76 0.24 -7.47 -7.79
CA ALA A 76 -0.94 -7.42 -6.91
C ALA A 76 -1.27 -5.97 -6.49
N LYS A 77 -0.26 -5.17 -6.13
CA LYS A 77 -0.44 -3.74 -5.82
C LYS A 77 -1.00 -2.97 -7.02
N GLN A 78 -0.42 -3.15 -8.19
CA GLN A 78 -0.87 -2.51 -9.43
C GLN A 78 -2.31 -2.90 -9.78
N PHE A 79 -2.67 -4.18 -9.59
CA PHE A 79 -4.04 -4.65 -9.81
C PHE A 79 -5.04 -3.97 -8.87
N LEU A 80 -4.72 -3.89 -7.57
CA LEU A 80 -5.58 -3.22 -6.59
C LEU A 80 -5.70 -1.72 -6.89
N ALA A 81 -4.59 -1.06 -7.22
CA ALA A 81 -4.56 0.35 -7.60
C ALA A 81 -5.42 0.63 -8.84
N ALA A 82 -5.32 -0.21 -9.88
CA ALA A 82 -6.10 -0.05 -11.10
C ALA A 82 -7.60 -0.31 -10.87
N ARG A 83 -7.94 -1.29 -10.04
CA ARG A 83 -9.33 -1.65 -9.74
C ARG A 83 -10.02 -0.63 -8.84
N TYR A 84 -9.33 -0.14 -7.82
CA TYR A 84 -9.86 0.82 -6.83
C TYR A 84 -9.45 2.27 -7.10
N LYS A 85 -9.14 2.60 -8.36
CA LYS A 85 -8.81 3.95 -8.80
C LYS A 85 -9.85 4.98 -8.34
N ASP A 86 -11.13 4.60 -8.45
CA ASP A 86 -12.30 5.35 -7.98
C ASP A 86 -12.72 4.92 -6.56
N ILE A 87 -12.04 5.44 -5.53
CA ILE A 87 -12.37 5.10 -4.12
C ILE A 87 -13.81 5.48 -3.75
N SER A 88 -14.37 6.52 -4.38
CA SER A 88 -15.74 6.97 -4.11
C SER A 88 -16.81 5.95 -4.53
N LYS A 89 -16.55 5.17 -5.59
CA LYS A 89 -17.49 4.15 -6.10
C LYS A 89 -17.42 2.85 -5.31
N TYR A 90 -16.23 2.47 -4.86
CA TYR A 90 -15.98 1.21 -4.16
C TYR A 90 -15.79 1.40 -2.66
N GLN A 91 -16.38 2.46 -2.08
CA GLN A 91 -16.09 2.84 -0.69
C GLN A 91 -16.33 1.70 0.30
N ASP A 92 -17.40 0.92 0.13
CA ASP A 92 -17.73 -0.19 1.04
C ASP A 92 -16.75 -1.37 0.91
N GLU A 93 -16.33 -1.71 -0.31
CA GLU A 93 -15.34 -2.75 -0.55
C GLU A 93 -13.98 -2.35 0.01
N VAL A 94 -13.52 -1.12 -0.27
CA VAL A 94 -12.24 -0.61 0.24
C VAL A 94 -12.27 -0.49 1.76
N MET A 95 -13.42 -0.13 2.34
CA MET A 95 -13.57 -0.06 3.80
C MET A 95 -13.41 -1.42 4.48
N ASN A 96 -13.67 -2.52 3.78
CA ASN A 96 -13.51 -3.88 4.30
C ASN A 96 -12.10 -4.47 4.04
N LEU A 97 -11.23 -3.76 3.31
CA LEU A 97 -9.89 -4.26 3.00
C LEU A 97 -8.98 -4.26 4.24
N PRO A 98 -8.06 -5.24 4.34
CA PRO A 98 -7.03 -5.26 5.37
C PRO A 98 -5.93 -4.22 5.08
N LEU A 99 -5.09 -3.94 6.08
CA LEU A 99 -4.03 -2.92 6.04
C LEU A 99 -3.16 -2.99 4.77
N ALA A 100 -2.70 -4.19 4.40
CA ALA A 100 -1.82 -4.37 3.24
C ALA A 100 -2.48 -3.96 1.92
N GLY A 101 -3.79 -4.19 1.77
CA GLY A 101 -4.56 -3.78 0.60
C GLY A 101 -4.69 -2.26 0.50
N ILE A 102 -4.85 -1.57 1.63
CA ILE A 102 -4.98 -0.11 1.64
C ILE A 102 -3.63 0.57 1.47
N GLU A 103 -2.56 0.05 2.06
CA GLU A 103 -1.22 0.52 1.77
C GLU A 103 -0.93 0.42 0.27
N ALA A 104 -1.32 -0.69 -0.37
CA ALA A 104 -1.17 -0.86 -1.82
C ALA A 104 -1.94 0.19 -2.62
N ILE A 105 -3.20 0.46 -2.25
CA ILE A 105 -4.02 1.47 -2.92
C ILE A 105 -3.42 2.87 -2.71
N LEU A 106 -3.14 3.27 -1.46
CA LEU A 106 -2.60 4.60 -1.14
C LEU A 106 -1.18 4.85 -1.66
N SER A 107 -0.42 3.78 -1.94
CA SER A 107 0.90 3.91 -2.58
C SER A 107 0.82 4.29 -4.07
N SER A 108 -0.36 4.19 -4.69
CA SER A 108 -0.55 4.55 -6.09
C SER A 108 -0.81 6.04 -6.26
N ASP A 109 -0.09 6.63 -7.20
CA ASP A 109 -0.24 8.05 -7.55
C ASP A 109 -1.44 8.32 -8.47
N ASP A 110 -2.06 7.28 -9.03
CA ASP A 110 -3.12 7.37 -10.03
C ASP A 110 -4.54 7.43 -9.42
N LEU A 111 -4.65 7.61 -8.10
CA LEU A 111 -5.93 7.68 -7.40
C LEU A 111 -6.81 8.82 -7.93
N GLN A 112 -8.03 8.50 -8.36
CA GLN A 112 -9.03 9.48 -8.80
C GLN A 112 -9.78 10.04 -7.60
N VAL A 113 -9.10 10.92 -6.86
CA VAL A 113 -9.66 11.59 -5.69
C VAL A 113 -9.73 13.10 -5.94
N ALA A 114 -10.81 13.74 -5.49
CA ALA A 114 -11.07 15.16 -5.70
C ALA A 114 -10.02 16.07 -5.04
N SER A 115 -9.45 15.64 -3.91
CA SER A 115 -8.40 16.33 -3.19
C SER A 115 -7.73 15.41 -2.18
N GLU A 116 -6.50 15.75 -1.80
CA GLU A 116 -5.77 15.04 -0.74
C GLU A 116 -6.51 15.10 0.61
N ASP A 117 -7.36 16.11 0.81
CA ASP A 117 -8.23 16.21 1.99
C ASP A 117 -9.20 15.03 2.09
N ALA A 118 -9.70 14.51 0.95
CA ALA A 118 -10.58 13.35 0.92
C ALA A 118 -9.82 12.04 1.18
N VAL A 119 -8.56 11.94 0.77
CA VAL A 119 -7.68 10.80 1.12
C VAL A 119 -7.48 10.75 2.63
N TYR A 120 -7.19 11.91 3.25
CA TYR A 120 -7.05 12.01 4.70
C TYR A 120 -8.34 11.60 5.45
N ASP A 121 -9.49 12.10 5.01
CA ASP A 121 -10.78 11.73 5.63
C ASP A 121 -11.11 10.25 5.45
N PHE A 122 -10.77 9.69 4.30
CA PHE A 122 -10.93 8.26 4.03
C PHE A 122 -10.06 7.40 4.98
N VAL A 123 -8.78 7.74 5.11
CA VAL A 123 -7.84 7.04 6.00
C VAL A 123 -8.27 7.11 7.47
N LEU A 124 -8.76 8.28 7.92
CA LEU A 124 -9.31 8.42 9.27
C LEU A 124 -10.57 7.57 9.47
N LYS A 125 -11.48 7.55 8.49
CA LYS A 125 -12.69 6.72 8.56
C LYS A 125 -12.31 5.24 8.66
N TRP A 126 -11.36 4.79 7.84
CA TRP A 126 -10.91 3.41 7.81
C TRP A 126 -10.21 2.97 9.11
N THR A 127 -9.31 3.78 9.63
CA THR A 127 -8.62 3.45 10.89
C THR A 127 -9.57 3.40 12.08
N ARG A 128 -10.63 4.21 12.07
CA ARG A 128 -11.67 4.17 13.11
C ARG A 128 -12.56 2.94 13.04
N THR A 129 -12.80 2.40 11.84
CA THR A 129 -13.61 1.18 11.68
C THR A 129 -12.84 -0.09 12.04
N HIS A 130 -11.54 -0.15 11.71
CA HIS A 130 -10.74 -1.37 11.92
C HIS A 130 -10.10 -1.49 13.30
N TYR A 131 -9.69 -0.37 13.87
CA TYR A 131 -9.06 -0.35 15.19
C TYR A 131 -9.99 0.35 16.14
N GLN A 132 -10.29 -0.21 17.31
CA GLN A 132 -11.09 0.48 18.33
C GLN A 132 -10.21 1.20 19.35
N LYS A 133 -8.97 0.73 19.54
CA LYS A 133 -8.01 1.30 20.49
C LYS A 133 -7.27 2.48 19.87
N LEU A 134 -7.12 3.56 20.65
CA LEU A 134 -6.43 4.78 20.23
C LEU A 134 -4.93 4.56 19.96
N GLU A 135 -4.26 3.74 20.76
CA GLU A 135 -2.82 3.49 20.61
C GLU A 135 -2.50 2.77 19.29
N GLU A 136 -3.22 1.68 19.00
CA GLU A 136 -3.08 0.93 17.74
C GLU A 136 -3.39 1.81 16.52
N ARG A 137 -4.41 2.68 16.61
CA ARG A 137 -4.70 3.67 15.54
C ARG A 137 -3.53 4.61 15.32
N ARG A 138 -2.96 5.17 16.39
CA ARG A 138 -1.87 6.15 16.33
C ARG A 138 -0.61 5.53 15.74
N ASP A 139 -0.28 4.31 16.14
CA ASP A 139 0.88 3.60 15.63
C ASP A 139 0.75 3.32 14.13
N ILE A 140 -0.40 2.83 13.68
CA ILE A 140 -0.61 2.50 12.27
C ILE A 140 -0.70 3.76 11.41
N LEU A 141 -1.38 4.80 11.89
CA LEU A 141 -1.44 6.08 11.20
C LEU A 141 -0.06 6.73 11.07
N SER A 142 0.74 6.73 12.13
CA SER A 142 2.02 7.44 12.14
C SER A 142 3.13 6.62 11.45
N SER A 143 3.16 5.29 11.64
CA SER A 143 4.23 4.45 11.10
C SER A 143 3.98 3.98 9.67
N ARG A 144 2.73 3.69 9.30
CA ARG A 144 2.40 3.07 8.01
C ARG A 144 1.69 4.02 7.08
N LEU A 145 0.54 4.57 7.47
CA LEU A 145 -0.35 5.28 6.55
C LEU A 145 0.07 6.73 6.31
N GLY A 146 0.66 7.38 7.31
CA GLY A 146 1.00 8.80 7.27
C GLY A 146 2.00 9.17 6.18
N ARG A 147 2.86 8.24 5.75
CA ARG A 147 3.82 8.47 4.65
C ARG A 147 3.15 8.59 3.27
N TYR A 148 1.96 8.03 3.12
CA TYR A 148 1.25 8.02 1.84
C TYR A 148 0.36 9.25 1.64
N ILE A 149 0.04 9.98 2.72
CA ILE A 149 -0.77 11.20 2.64
C ILE A 149 0.16 12.36 2.26
N ARG A 150 -0.12 13.02 1.14
CA ARG A 150 0.69 14.16 0.70
C ARG A 150 0.23 15.45 1.38
N PHE A 151 0.58 15.61 2.66
CA PHE A 151 0.27 16.81 3.46
C PHE A 151 0.51 18.16 2.75
N PRO A 152 1.55 18.35 1.90
CA PRO A 152 1.74 19.61 1.19
C PRO A 152 0.60 20.01 0.25
N TYR A 153 -0.17 19.05 -0.28
CA TYR A 153 -1.31 19.30 -1.19
C TYR A 153 -2.65 19.46 -0.45
N MET A 154 -2.70 19.22 0.86
CA MET A 154 -3.90 19.45 1.66
C MET A 154 -4.22 20.94 1.86
N THR A 155 -5.46 21.27 2.21
CA THR A 155 -5.82 22.66 2.54
C THR A 155 -5.31 23.07 3.93
N CYS A 156 -4.92 24.34 4.11
CA CYS A 156 -4.43 24.84 5.41
C CYS A 156 -5.47 24.70 6.54
N ARG A 157 -6.76 24.74 6.20
CA ARG A 157 -7.86 24.46 7.14
C ARG A 157 -7.81 23.01 7.63
N LYS A 158 -7.53 22.07 6.74
CA LYS A 158 -7.42 20.65 7.06
C LYS A 158 -6.13 20.34 7.82
N LEU A 159 -5.00 20.94 7.46
CA LEU A 159 -3.74 20.84 8.21
C LEU A 159 -3.90 21.27 9.67
N ARG A 160 -4.65 22.35 9.93
CA ARG A 160 -5.01 22.75 11.31
C ARG A 160 -5.82 21.68 12.03
N LYS A 161 -6.75 21.02 11.34
CA LYS A 161 -7.53 19.92 11.90
C LYS A 161 -6.66 18.69 12.20
N VAL A 162 -5.63 18.42 11.40
CA VAL A 162 -4.66 17.34 11.66
C VAL A 162 -3.94 17.57 12.98
N LEU A 163 -3.49 18.81 13.25
CA LEU A 163 -2.83 19.16 14.52
C LEU A 163 -3.73 19.01 15.76
N THR A 164 -5.04 19.17 15.59
CA THR A 164 -6.02 18.99 16.68
C THR A 164 -6.54 17.56 16.81
N CYS A 165 -6.13 16.65 15.91
CA CYS A 165 -6.66 15.29 15.88
C CYS A 165 -5.89 14.40 16.86
N SER A 166 -6.60 13.84 17.85
CA SER A 166 -6.04 12.90 18.83
C SER A 166 -5.61 11.55 18.21
N ASP A 167 -6.04 11.26 16.99
CA ASP A 167 -5.77 10.00 16.30
C ASP A 167 -4.34 9.94 15.72
N PHE A 168 -3.64 11.09 15.62
CA PHE A 168 -2.24 11.12 15.21
C PHE A 168 -1.31 11.22 16.42
N ASP A 169 -0.08 10.73 16.24
CA ASP A 169 0.97 11.13 17.15
C ASP A 169 1.27 12.62 16.99
N HIS A 170 1.43 13.32 18.12
CA HIS A 170 1.53 14.78 18.13
C HIS A 170 2.83 15.23 17.47
N ASP A 171 3.91 14.47 17.66
CA ASP A 171 5.22 14.75 17.06
C ASP A 171 5.20 14.51 15.55
N PHE A 172 4.60 13.40 15.11
CA PHE A 172 4.44 13.09 13.69
C PHE A 172 3.58 14.16 12.99
N ALA A 173 2.40 14.47 13.53
CA ALA A 173 1.50 15.47 12.95
C ALA A 173 2.16 16.86 12.87
N THR A 174 2.88 17.26 13.91
CA THR A 174 3.55 18.57 13.94
C THR A 174 4.66 18.64 12.89
N LYS A 175 5.50 17.60 12.77
CA LYS A 175 6.55 17.53 11.75
C LYS A 175 5.96 17.56 10.34
N SER A 176 4.98 16.70 10.04
CA SER A 176 4.34 16.63 8.73
C SER A 176 3.63 17.94 8.34
N VAL A 177 3.00 18.63 9.29
CA VAL A 177 2.34 19.91 9.03
C VAL A 177 3.36 21.04 8.85
N LEU A 178 4.45 21.06 9.62
CA LEU A 178 5.54 22.02 9.42
C LEU A 178 6.17 21.85 8.05
N ASP A 179 6.52 20.63 7.65
CA ASP A 179 7.08 20.34 6.33
C ASP A 179 6.12 20.78 5.20
N ALA A 180 4.81 20.53 5.37
CA ALA A 180 3.79 20.98 4.43
C ALA A 180 3.67 22.51 4.37
N LEU A 181 3.76 23.21 5.51
CA LEU A 181 3.73 24.66 5.57
C LEU A 181 4.99 25.28 4.96
N PHE A 182 6.17 24.71 5.19
CA PHE A 182 7.40 25.13 4.53
C PHE A 182 7.31 24.97 3.02
N PHE A 183 6.84 23.82 2.53
CA PHE A 183 6.62 23.60 1.10
C PHE A 183 5.65 24.61 0.48
N LYS A 184 4.52 24.90 1.17
CA LYS A 184 3.55 25.90 0.72
C LYS A 184 4.09 27.33 0.79
N ALA A 185 4.98 27.63 1.72
CA ALA A 185 5.64 28.93 1.83
C ALA A 185 6.72 29.09 0.75
N GLU A 186 7.44 28.02 0.39
CA GLU A 186 8.41 28.03 -0.70
C GLU A 186 7.78 28.13 -2.09
N ALA A 187 6.59 27.55 -2.31
CA ALA A 187 5.90 27.59 -3.61
C ALA A 187 5.73 29.02 -4.19
N PRO A 188 5.23 30.04 -3.45
CA PRO A 188 5.18 31.41 -3.94
C PRO A 188 6.55 32.08 -4.05
N HIS A 189 7.55 31.65 -3.27
CA HIS A 189 8.92 32.16 -3.41
C HIS A 189 9.57 31.65 -4.70
N ARG A 190 9.44 30.36 -5.05
CA ARG A 190 9.94 29.81 -6.32
C ARG A 190 9.22 30.39 -7.54
N GLN A 191 7.91 30.61 -7.46
CA GLN A 191 7.17 31.30 -8.52
C GLN A 191 7.65 32.74 -8.74
N ARG A 192 8.03 33.45 -7.67
CA ARG A 192 8.61 34.80 -7.77
C ARG A 192 10.04 34.77 -8.32
N THR A 193 10.88 33.81 -7.90
CA THR A 193 12.24 33.69 -8.44
C THR A 193 12.22 33.34 -9.93
N HIS A 194 11.36 32.42 -10.37
CA HIS A 194 11.21 32.09 -11.80
C HIS A 194 10.64 33.26 -12.63
N ALA A 195 9.70 34.05 -12.09
CA ALA A 195 9.22 35.26 -12.76
C ALA A 195 10.30 36.37 -12.86
N ILE A 196 11.24 36.42 -11.91
CA ILE A 196 12.38 37.35 -11.92
C ILE A 196 13.46 36.87 -12.91
N GLU A 197 13.66 35.56 -13.07
CA GLU A 197 14.60 34.99 -14.04
C GLU A 197 14.09 35.04 -15.50
N GLU A 198 12.77 34.96 -15.73
CA GLU A 198 12.18 35.11 -17.08
C GLU A 198 12.10 36.57 -17.58
N SER A 199 12.41 37.55 -16.73
CA SER A 199 12.33 38.98 -17.06
C SER A 199 13.69 39.69 -17.24
N THR A 200 14.79 38.93 -17.24
CA THR A 200 16.17 39.39 -17.52
C THR A 200 16.73 38.75 -18.77
#